data_AF-A0A0S4QGP0-F1
#
_entry.id   AF-A0A0S4QGP0-F1
#
_cell.length_a   1.000
_cell.length_b   1.000
_cell.length_c   1.000
_cell.angle_alpha   90.00
_cell.angle_beta   90.00
_cell.angle_gamma   90.00
#
_symmetry.space_group_name_H-M   'P 1'
#
loop_
_entity.id
_entity.type
_entity.pdbx_description
1 polymer ?
#
loop_
_entity_poly.entity_id
_entity_poly.type
_entity_poly.pdbx_seq_one_letter_code
_entity_poly.pdbx_strand_id
1 'polypeptide(L)'
;MRGLSRIRALGLVVGVGATLAVVPMAPASAGTTNNPLTVTGTVRCQVGSAESLLITGGGESHGASVGVGGRFSVVFGNPQLPSIATAQVRCDIAGNRTYRSTNFTMYRPVVGQVLNVTLTVL
;
A
#
# COMPACT_ATOMS: atom_id res chain seq x y z
N MET A 1 61.09 38.21 -6.29
CA MET A 1 60.13 39.11 -5.60
C MET A 1 58.74 38.52 -5.80
N ARG A 2 58.21 37.83 -4.79
CA ARG A 2 57.09 38.26 -3.91
C ARG A 2 55.69 38.12 -4.54
N GLY A 3 54.83 37.34 -3.88
CA GLY A 3 53.35 37.38 -4.01
C GLY A 3 52.76 35.98 -4.17
N LEU A 4 52.35 35.28 -3.10
CA LEU A 4 50.97 35.27 -2.55
C LEU A 4 49.90 35.14 -3.66
N SER A 5 49.01 34.16 -3.65
CA SER A 5 48.07 33.96 -2.55
C SER A 5 47.31 32.63 -2.68
N ARG A 6 47.04 32.02 -1.53
CA ARG A 6 46.18 30.85 -1.33
C ARG A 6 44.72 31.26 -1.59
N ILE A 7 44.03 30.59 -2.51
CA ILE A 7 42.56 30.68 -2.59
C ILE A 7 41.98 29.41 -1.97
N ARG A 8 41.75 29.48 -0.66
CA ARG A 8 40.79 28.66 0.05
C ARG A 8 39.42 29.29 -0.14
N ALA A 9 38.48 28.59 -0.75
CA ALA A 9 37.05 28.89 -0.63
C ALA A 9 36.22 27.64 -0.94
N LEU A 10 36.35 26.59 -0.11
CA LEU A 10 35.30 25.59 0.01
C LEU A 10 34.20 26.19 0.89
N GLY A 11 33.29 26.93 0.26
CA GLY A 11 32.00 27.30 0.85
C GLY A 11 30.97 26.23 0.53
N LEU A 12 30.99 25.11 1.25
CA LEU A 12 29.85 24.19 1.24
C LEU A 12 28.88 24.64 2.33
N VAL A 13 27.85 25.35 1.90
CA VAL A 13 26.72 25.76 2.71
C VAL A 13 25.97 24.52 3.17
N VAL A 14 25.78 24.51 4.49
CA VAL A 14 25.01 23.58 5.30
C VAL A 14 23.56 23.56 4.82
N GLY A 15 23.11 22.44 4.28
CA GLY A 15 21.71 22.09 4.15
C GLY A 15 21.40 20.92 5.07
N VAL A 16 21.14 21.19 6.36
CA VAL A 16 20.51 20.21 7.26
C VAL A 16 19.04 20.13 6.84
N GLY A 17 18.79 19.40 5.75
CA GLY A 17 17.49 18.79 5.54
C GLY A 17 17.43 17.63 6.51
N ALA A 18 16.61 17.72 7.55
CA ALA A 18 16.29 16.58 8.38
C ALA A 18 15.76 15.49 7.44
N THR A 19 16.59 14.49 7.15
CA THR A 19 16.10 13.21 6.67
C THR A 19 15.25 12.70 7.83
N LEU A 20 13.93 12.84 7.71
CA LEU A 20 13.03 11.93 8.38
C LEU A 20 13.47 10.56 7.90
N ALA A 21 14.32 9.90 8.70
CA ALA A 21 14.61 8.51 8.55
C ALA A 21 13.26 7.83 8.65
N VAL A 22 12.69 7.48 7.50
CA VAL A 22 11.78 6.35 7.42
C VAL A 22 12.64 5.20 7.89
N VAL A 23 12.63 4.94 9.20
CA VAL A 23 13.18 3.71 9.74
C VAL A 23 12.47 2.63 8.94
N PRO A 24 13.18 1.83 8.12
CA PRO A 24 12.56 0.69 7.51
C PRO A 24 12.29 -0.26 8.67
N MET A 25 11.11 -0.12 9.28
CA MET A 25 10.58 -1.16 10.13
C MET A 25 10.46 -2.35 9.18
N ALA A 26 11.36 -3.32 9.34
CA ALA A 26 11.23 -4.58 8.64
C ALA A 26 9.78 -5.05 8.85
N PRO A 27 9.09 -5.48 7.78
CA PRO A 27 7.70 -5.88 7.90
C PRO A 27 7.58 -6.91 9.03
N ALA A 28 6.65 -6.68 9.95
CA ALA A 28 6.47 -7.58 11.08
C ALA A 28 6.06 -8.98 10.57
N SER A 29 6.36 -9.99 11.38
CA SER A 29 6.05 -11.40 11.09
C SER A 29 4.54 -11.67 10.93
N ALA A 30 4.22 -12.89 10.49
CA ALA A 30 2.91 -13.33 10.00
C ALA A 30 1.68 -12.80 10.78
N GLY A 31 0.56 -12.63 10.08
CA GLY A 31 -0.71 -12.44 10.78
C GLY A 31 -1.12 -13.69 11.52
N THR A 32 -1.74 -13.51 12.69
CA THR A 32 -2.20 -14.61 13.53
C THR A 32 -3.64 -14.35 13.92
N THR A 33 -4.39 -15.39 14.29
CA THR A 33 -5.78 -15.24 14.73
C THR A 33 -5.97 -14.23 15.87
N ASN A 34 -4.98 -14.11 16.76
CA ASN A 34 -4.99 -13.16 17.88
C ASN A 34 -4.53 -11.74 17.49
N ASN A 35 -3.96 -11.60 16.30
CA ASN A 35 -3.48 -10.35 15.75
C ASN A 35 -3.66 -10.37 14.22
N PRO A 36 -4.91 -10.22 13.75
CA PRO A 36 -5.24 -10.34 12.34
C PRO A 36 -4.58 -9.22 11.53
N LEU A 37 -4.62 -9.33 10.20
CA LEU A 37 -4.23 -8.23 9.32
C LEU A 37 -5.48 -7.54 8.81
N THR A 38 -5.63 -6.26 9.12
CA THR A 38 -6.66 -5.44 8.46
C THR A 38 -6.04 -4.79 7.23
N VAL A 39 -6.65 -5.01 6.07
CA VAL A 39 -6.33 -4.34 4.82
C VAL A 39 -7.42 -3.33 4.53
N THR A 40 -7.07 -2.06 4.57
CA THR A 40 -7.95 -0.98 4.11
C THR A 40 -7.41 -0.38 2.84
N GLY A 41 -8.25 0.30 2.09
CA GLY A 41 -7.77 1.01 0.93
C GLY A 41 -8.83 1.75 0.18
N THR A 42 -8.39 2.32 -0.93
CA THR A 42 -9.27 2.84 -1.97
C THR A 42 -9.06 2.04 -3.25
N VAL A 43 -10.16 1.71 -3.91
CA VAL A 43 -10.17 1.11 -5.24
C VAL A 43 -10.80 2.07 -6.23
N ARG A 44 -10.19 2.17 -7.41
CA ARG A 44 -10.69 2.98 -8.52
C ARG A 44 -10.71 2.16 -9.81
N CYS A 45 -11.87 2.13 -10.45
CA CYS A 45 -11.99 1.65 -11.83
C CYS A 45 -11.60 2.80 -12.77
N GLN A 46 -10.81 2.52 -13.81
CA GLN A 46 -10.49 3.52 -14.83
C GLN A 46 -11.76 4.00 -15.55
N VAL A 47 -12.71 3.08 -15.75
CA VAL A 47 -14.03 3.35 -16.31
C VAL A 47 -15.08 2.77 -15.37
N GLY A 48 -16.12 3.56 -15.06
CA GLY A 48 -17.20 3.15 -14.17
C GLY A 48 -16.92 3.32 -12.68
N SER A 49 -17.75 2.69 -11.86
CA SER A 49 -17.67 2.75 -10.39
C SER A 49 -17.40 1.38 -9.79
N ALA A 50 -16.51 1.29 -8.80
CA ALA A 50 -16.26 0.05 -8.08
C ALA A 50 -17.42 -0.24 -7.11
N GLU A 51 -18.01 -1.43 -7.20
CA GLU A 51 -19.15 -1.85 -6.36
C GLU A 51 -18.73 -2.80 -5.24
N SER A 52 -17.86 -3.74 -5.56
CA SER A 52 -17.39 -4.78 -4.64
C SER A 52 -16.03 -5.29 -5.09
N LEU A 53 -15.33 -5.98 -4.18
CA LEU A 53 -14.07 -6.63 -4.49
C LEU A 53 -13.91 -7.93 -3.73
N LEU A 54 -13.06 -8.82 -4.25
CA LEU A 54 -12.60 -10.05 -3.63
C LEU A 54 -11.08 -9.97 -3.58
N ILE A 55 -10.49 -10.12 -2.39
CA ILE A 55 -9.05 -10.18 -2.23
C ILE A 55 -8.67 -11.62 -1.89
N THR A 56 -7.77 -12.19 -2.68
CA THR A 56 -7.20 -13.53 -2.46
C THR A 56 -5.70 -13.38 -2.22
N GLY A 57 -5.21 -13.84 -1.08
CA GLY A 57 -3.80 -13.71 -0.70
C GLY A 57 -3.53 -14.29 0.68
N GLY A 58 -2.27 -14.66 0.96
CA GLY A 58 -1.88 -15.21 2.26
C GLY A 58 -2.62 -16.48 2.68
N GLY A 59 -3.08 -17.29 1.71
CA GLY A 59 -3.83 -18.53 1.98
C GLY A 59 -5.33 -18.33 2.25
N GLU A 60 -5.83 -17.10 2.20
CA GLU A 60 -7.24 -16.78 2.47
C GLU A 60 -7.87 -15.99 1.30
N SER A 61 -9.21 -15.93 1.26
CA SER A 61 -9.97 -15.11 0.32
C SER A 61 -11.13 -14.43 1.02
N HIS A 62 -11.26 -13.12 0.84
CA HIS A 62 -12.27 -12.31 1.54
C HIS A 62 -12.89 -11.29 0.60
N GLY A 63 -14.22 -11.24 0.59
CA GLY A 63 -15.01 -10.27 -0.18
C GLY A 63 -15.34 -9.01 0.63
N ALA A 64 -15.48 -7.88 -0.06
CA ALA A 64 -15.92 -6.62 0.53
C ALA A 64 -16.81 -5.83 -0.43
N SER A 65 -17.78 -5.13 0.13
CA SER A 65 -18.46 -4.04 -0.57
C SER A 65 -17.55 -2.81 -0.63
N VAL A 66 -17.59 -2.10 -1.75
CA VAL A 66 -16.87 -0.84 -1.91
C VAL A 66 -17.80 0.29 -1.52
N GLY A 67 -17.40 1.06 -0.52
CA GLY A 67 -18.13 2.22 -0.03
C GLY A 67 -17.86 3.48 -0.85
N VAL A 68 -18.42 4.59 -0.37
CA VAL A 68 -18.26 5.92 -0.96
C VAL A 68 -16.78 6.27 -1.15
N GLY A 69 -16.45 6.84 -2.31
CA GLY A 69 -15.08 7.21 -2.67
C GLY A 69 -14.16 6.01 -2.93
N GLY A 70 -14.72 4.82 -3.20
CA GLY A 70 -13.95 3.62 -3.51
C GLY A 70 -13.34 2.95 -2.28
N ARG A 71 -13.77 3.29 -1.06
CA ARG A 71 -13.15 2.79 0.18
C ARG A 71 -13.56 1.36 0.50
N PHE A 72 -12.64 0.57 1.02
CA PHE A 72 -12.91 -0.78 1.52
C PHE A 72 -12.10 -1.09 2.78
N SER A 73 -12.54 -2.10 3.52
CA SER A 73 -11.84 -2.66 4.68
C SER A 73 -12.10 -4.16 4.75
N VAL A 74 -11.04 -4.95 4.88
CA VAL A 74 -11.07 -6.42 4.95
C VAL A 74 -10.16 -6.89 6.07
N VAL A 75 -10.62 -7.86 6.86
CA VAL A 75 -9.83 -8.46 7.92
C VAL A 75 -9.45 -9.88 7.52
N PHE A 76 -8.15 -10.17 7.54
CA PHE A 76 -7.58 -11.49 7.32
C PHE A 76 -7.17 -12.07 8.66
N GLY A 77 -7.72 -13.24 9.01
CA GLY A 77 -7.58 -13.82 10.34
C GLY A 77 -6.17 -14.34 10.61
N ASN A 78 -5.60 -15.09 9.66
CA ASN A 78 -4.31 -15.74 9.80
C ASN A 78 -3.55 -15.78 8.46
N PRO A 79 -3.29 -14.63 7.82
CA PRO A 79 -2.67 -14.62 6.50
C PRO A 79 -1.20 -15.00 6.60
N GLN A 80 -0.77 -15.84 5.67
CA GLN A 80 0.63 -16.14 5.39
C GLN A 80 1.27 -14.91 4.75
N LEU A 81 2.28 -14.31 5.39
CA LEU A 81 2.91 -13.06 4.95
C LEU A 81 4.44 -13.19 4.89
N PRO A 82 5.12 -12.47 3.98
CA PRO A 82 4.54 -11.68 2.89
C PRO A 82 3.89 -12.58 1.82
N SER A 83 2.90 -12.07 1.12
CA SER A 83 2.23 -12.79 0.04
C SER A 83 1.83 -11.84 -1.09
N ILE A 84 1.80 -12.35 -2.32
CA ILE A 84 1.20 -11.63 -3.44
C ILE A 84 -0.30 -11.88 -3.37
N ALA A 85 -1.07 -10.80 -3.22
CA ALA A 85 -2.52 -10.85 -3.21
C ALA A 85 -3.08 -10.34 -4.55
N THR A 86 -4.15 -10.98 -4.99
CA THR A 86 -4.94 -10.56 -6.15
C THR A 86 -6.26 -9.97 -5.67
N ALA A 87 -6.54 -8.73 -6.04
CA ALA A 87 -7.83 -8.09 -5.86
C ALA A 87 -8.63 -8.15 -7.16
N GLN A 88 -9.73 -8.90 -7.16
CA GLN A 88 -10.73 -8.88 -8.23
C GLN A 88 -11.82 -7.86 -7.87
N VAL A 89 -11.99 -6.85 -8.69
CA VAL A 89 -12.88 -5.72 -8.47
C VAL A 89 -14.02 -5.80 -9.47
N ARG A 90 -15.26 -5.66 -8.99
CA ARG A 90 -16.44 -5.50 -9.82
C ARG A 90 -16.66 -4.01 -10.11
N CYS A 91 -16.51 -3.63 -11.38
CA CYS A 91 -16.74 -2.28 -11.87
C CYS A 91 -18.08 -2.24 -12.62
N ASP A 92 -18.98 -1.34 -12.22
CA ASP A 92 -20.19 -1.01 -12.97
C ASP A 92 -19.90 0.08 -13.98
N ILE A 93 -20.09 -0.24 -15.27
CA ILE A 93 -19.94 0.68 -16.39
C ILE A 93 -21.31 0.82 -17.04
N ALA A 94 -22.04 1.88 -16.68
CA ALA A 94 -23.37 2.17 -17.20
C ALA A 94 -24.34 0.98 -17.07
N GLY A 95 -24.35 0.31 -15.91
CA GLY A 95 -25.19 -0.86 -15.64
C GLY A 95 -24.62 -2.19 -16.12
N ASN A 96 -23.45 -2.20 -16.77
CA ASN A 96 -22.74 -3.42 -17.12
C ASN A 96 -21.65 -3.75 -16.09
N ARG A 97 -21.74 -4.94 -15.50
CA ARG A 97 -20.80 -5.41 -14.49
C ARG A 97 -19.60 -6.07 -15.15
N THR A 98 -18.44 -5.45 -14.97
CA THR A 98 -17.16 -5.96 -15.44
C THR A 98 -16.29 -6.36 -14.25
N TYR A 99 -15.46 -7.38 -14.43
CA TYR A 99 -14.53 -7.85 -13.39
C TYR A 99 -13.11 -7.59 -13.84
N ARG A 100 -12.34 -6.86 -13.03
CA ARG A 100 -10.95 -6.53 -13.29
C ARG A 100 -10.07 -6.92 -12.11
N SER A 101 -8.91 -7.46 -12.39
CA SER A 101 -7.97 -7.90 -11.35
C SER A 101 -6.74 -6.99 -11.30
N THR A 102 -6.26 -6.73 -10.10
CA THR A 102 -4.94 -6.14 -9.86
C THR A 102 -4.22 -6.88 -8.74
N ASN A 103 -2.89 -6.86 -8.75
CA ASN A 103 -2.09 -7.52 -7.74
C ASN A 103 -1.43 -6.47 -6.83
N PHE A 104 -1.27 -6.82 -5.55
CA PHE A 104 -0.52 -6.01 -4.61
C PHE A 104 0.22 -6.92 -3.61
N THR A 105 1.27 -6.37 -3.01
CA THR A 105 2.00 -7.09 -1.96
C THR A 105 1.27 -6.94 -0.64
N MET A 106 0.85 -8.07 -0.09
CA MET A 106 0.33 -8.14 1.27
C MET A 106 1.50 -8.36 2.23
N TYR A 107 1.71 -7.41 3.12
CA TYR A 107 2.72 -7.48 4.17
C TYR A 107 2.14 -6.87 5.44
N ARG A 108 2.76 -7.17 6.59
CA ARG A 108 2.40 -6.53 7.85
C ARG A 108 3.33 -5.34 8.09
N PRO A 109 2.83 -4.10 8.09
CA PRO A 109 3.68 -2.93 8.36
C PRO A 109 4.26 -3.00 9.78
N VAL A 110 3.37 -3.15 10.78
CA VAL A 110 3.67 -3.39 12.19
C VAL A 110 2.51 -4.20 12.79
N VAL A 111 2.76 -4.90 13.90
CA VAL A 111 1.71 -5.53 14.72
C VAL A 111 0.64 -4.50 15.12
N GLY A 112 -0.64 -4.84 14.94
CA GLY A 112 -1.77 -3.93 15.23
C GLY A 112 -2.00 -2.81 14.22
N GLN A 113 -1.13 -2.63 13.20
CA GLN A 113 -1.33 -1.62 12.17
C GLN A 113 -2.14 -2.14 10.98
N VAL A 114 -2.88 -1.22 10.38
CA VAL A 114 -3.66 -1.45 9.17
C VAL A 114 -2.76 -1.32 7.94
N LEU A 115 -2.83 -2.29 7.04
CA LEU A 115 -2.21 -2.17 5.73
C LEU A 115 -3.11 -1.32 4.84
N ASN A 116 -2.64 -0.12 4.46
CA ASN A 116 -3.38 0.76 3.55
C ASN A 116 -2.90 0.57 2.11
N VAL A 117 -3.82 0.31 1.18
CA VAL A 117 -3.50 0.08 -0.24
C VAL A 117 -4.33 0.96 -1.17
N THR A 118 -3.78 1.28 -2.34
CA THR A 118 -4.51 1.95 -3.42
C THR A 118 -4.54 1.04 -4.63
N LEU A 119 -5.73 0.64 -5.04
CA LEU A 119 -5.95 -0.28 -6.14
C LEU A 119 -6.50 0.50 -7.34
N THR A 120 -5.84 0.40 -8.49
CA THR A 120 -6.37 0.91 -9.76
C THR A 120 -6.52 -0.27 -10.70
N VAL A 121 -7.72 -0.40 -11.29
CA VAL A 121 -8.04 -1.46 -12.25
C VAL A 121 -8.40 -0.86 -13.61
N LEU A 122 -7.79 -1.43 -14.66
CA LEU A 122 -7.90 -1.02 -16.07
C LEU A 122 -8.98 -1.86 -16.77
#